data_AF-A0A397L5Y7-F1
#
_entry.id   AF-A0A397L5Y7-F1
#
_cell.length_a   1.000
_cell.length_b   1.000
_cell.length_c   1.000
_cell.angle_alpha   90.00
_cell.angle_beta   90.00
_cell.angle_gamma   90.00
#
_symmetry.space_group_name_H-M   'P 1'
#
loop_
_entity.id
_entity.type
_entity.pdbx_description
1 polymer ?
#
loop_
_entity_poly.entity_id
_entity_poly.type
_entity_poly.pdbx_seq_one_letter_code
_entity_poly.pdbx_strand_id
1 'polypeptide(L)'
;MHSPSVQRIPLTLDKGTGFWSLKRELPEGQFEYKYIIDGEWTHNEQEPFTGPNKDGHTNNYAKVVYDPTSVDGATRERLTREDPELLEDERLKLVQFLETCSEAEV
;
A
#
# COMPACT_ATOMS: atom_id res chain seq x y z
N MET A 1 3.83 7.45 25.17
CA MET A 1 3.22 7.33 23.83
C MET A 1 3.80 6.09 23.19
N HIS A 2 3.02 5.02 23.04
CA HIS A 2 3.46 3.84 22.31
C HIS A 2 3.28 4.15 20.82
N SER A 3 4.38 4.43 20.10
CA SER A 3 4.33 4.45 18.64
C SER A 3 3.81 3.10 18.16
N PRO A 4 2.88 3.05 17.19
CA PRO A 4 2.47 1.80 16.56
C PRO A 4 3.73 1.07 16.10
N SER A 5 3.80 -0.23 16.37
CA SER A 5 4.99 -1.06 16.13
C SER A 5 5.41 -0.96 14.67
N VAL A 6 6.39 -0.10 14.39
CA VAL A 6 7.03 0.02 13.07
C VAL A 6 7.76 -1.29 12.83
N GLN A 7 7.22 -2.13 11.95
CA GLN A 7 7.91 -3.33 11.49
C GLN A 7 9.05 -2.90 10.57
N ARG A 8 10.26 -3.38 10.86
CA ARG A 8 11.47 -3.15 10.05
C ARG A 8 11.85 -4.46 9.38
N ILE A 9 12.05 -4.42 8.06
CA ILE A 9 12.44 -5.60 7.28
C ILE A 9 13.85 -5.33 6.73
N PRO A 10 14.85 -6.17 7.04
CA PRO A 10 16.20 -5.98 6.53
C PRO A 10 16.25 -6.21 5.02
N LEU A 11 16.98 -5.35 4.30
CA LEU A 11 17.30 -5.55 2.89
C LEU A 11 18.49 -6.50 2.75
N THR A 12 18.61 -7.11 1.57
CA THR A 12 19.77 -7.93 1.21
C THR A 12 20.72 -7.13 0.33
N LEU A 13 21.99 -7.05 0.73
CA LEU A 13 23.05 -6.49 -0.10
C LEU A 13 23.50 -7.52 -1.13
N ASP A 14 23.36 -7.18 -2.41
CA ASP A 14 24.05 -7.84 -3.49
C ASP A 14 25.50 -7.34 -3.56
N LYS A 15 26.45 -8.19 -3.20
CA LYS A 15 27.89 -7.83 -3.19
C LYS A 15 28.48 -7.64 -4.59
N GLY A 16 27.86 -8.19 -5.63
CA GLY A 16 28.35 -8.06 -7.01
C GLY A 16 27.98 -6.71 -7.61
N THR A 17 26.81 -6.18 -7.27
CA THR A 17 26.29 -4.91 -7.81
C THR A 17 26.38 -3.75 -6.83
N GLY A 18 26.50 -4.03 -5.52
CA GLY A 18 26.50 -3.03 -4.46
C GLY A 18 25.11 -2.53 -4.05
N PHE A 19 24.03 -3.10 -4.60
CA PHE A 19 22.66 -2.67 -4.32
C PHE A 19 22.04 -3.43 -3.16
N TRP A 20 21.27 -2.70 -2.34
CA TRP A 20 20.37 -3.28 -1.35
C TRP A 20 19.01 -3.53 -2.00
N SER A 21 18.42 -4.71 -1.77
CA SER A 21 17.12 -5.05 -2.36
C SER A 21 16.21 -5.82 -1.40
N LEU A 22 14.91 -5.68 -1.62
CA LEU A 22 13.84 -6.43 -0.97
C LEU A 22 12.80 -6.81 -2.04
N LYS A 23 12.41 -8.08 -2.08
CA LYS A 23 11.34 -8.57 -2.96
C LYS A 23 10.12 -8.95 -2.12
N ARG A 24 8.93 -8.49 -2.51
CA ARG A 24 7.67 -8.74 -1.82
C ARG A 24 6.55 -8.91 -2.83
N GLU A 25 5.66 -9.86 -2.53
CA GLU A 25 4.34 -9.92 -3.15
C GLU A 25 3.44 -8.88 -2.46
N LEU A 26 2.86 -7.99 -3.25
CA LEU A 26 1.96 -6.93 -2.78
C LEU A 26 0.67 -6.98 -3.61
N PRO A 27 -0.51 -6.84 -2.99
CA PRO A 27 -1.73 -6.63 -3.74
C PRO A 27 -1.70 -5.24 -4.40
N GLU A 28 -2.63 -4.97 -5.32
CA GLU A 28 -2.75 -3.62 -5.88
C GLU A 28 -2.96 -2.57 -4.79
N GLY A 29 -2.33 -1.42 -4.99
CA GLY A 29 -2.35 -0.34 -4.01
C GLY A 29 -1.16 0.59 -4.15
N GLN A 30 -1.18 1.64 -3.35
CA GLN A 30 -0.03 2.51 -3.15
C GLN A 30 0.47 2.31 -1.73
N PHE A 31 1.72 1.88 -1.59
CA PHE A 31 2.34 1.56 -0.31
C PHE A 31 3.47 2.56 -0.05
N GLU A 32 3.31 3.38 0.97
CA GLU A 32 4.39 4.24 1.43
C GLU A 32 5.41 3.46 2.26
N TYR A 33 6.69 3.76 2.06
CA TYR A 33 7.79 3.18 2.80
C TYR A 33 8.92 4.19 2.97
N LYS A 34 9.86 3.88 3.86
CA LYS A 34 11.05 4.69 4.09
C LYS A 34 12.21 3.81 4.53
N TYR A 35 13.42 4.14 4.08
CA TYR A 35 14.62 3.40 4.44
C TYR A 35 15.12 3.82 5.82
N ILE A 36 15.79 2.88 6.48
CA ILE A 36 16.60 3.15 7.66
C ILE A 36 18.03 2.80 7.28
N ILE A 37 18.86 3.81 7.05
CA ILE A 37 20.26 3.66 6.66
C ILE A 37 21.09 4.02 7.88
N ASP A 38 21.82 3.05 8.43
CA ASP A 38 22.66 3.22 9.63
C ASP A 38 21.93 3.84 10.84
N GLY A 39 20.62 3.56 10.97
CA GLY A 39 19.78 4.06 12.05
C GLY A 39 18.99 5.33 11.71
N GLU A 40 19.31 5.98 10.59
CA GLU A 40 18.68 7.23 10.16
C GLU A 40 17.54 6.98 9.15
N TRP A 41 16.42 7.68 9.35
CA TRP A 41 15.26 7.61 8.46
C TRP A 41 15.49 8.41 7.19
N THR A 42 15.67 7.71 6.08
CA THR A 42 16.06 8.30 4.80
C THR A 42 15.07 7.89 3.72
N HIS A 43 14.63 8.85 2.90
CA HIS A 43 13.93 8.54 1.66
C HIS A 43 14.95 8.53 0.52
N ASN A 44 14.72 7.67 -0.47
CA ASN A 44 15.53 7.59 -1.66
C ASN A 44 15.03 8.60 -2.71
N GLU A 45 15.86 9.58 -3.06
CA GLU A 45 15.53 10.60 -4.05
C GLU A 45 15.41 10.06 -5.49
N GLN A 46 15.90 8.84 -5.74
CA GLN A 46 15.88 8.18 -7.05
C GLN A 46 14.64 7.29 -7.25
N GLU A 47 13.81 7.11 -6.23
CA GLU A 47 12.58 6.33 -6.29
C GLU A 47 11.37 7.25 -6.10
N PRO A 48 10.17 6.85 -6.58
CA PRO A 48 8.96 7.65 -6.37
C PRO A 48 8.75 7.95 -4.87
N PHE A 49 8.43 9.20 -4.57
CA PHE A 49 8.20 9.66 -3.20
C PHE A 49 7.05 10.66 -3.12
N THR A 50 6.50 10.79 -1.92
CA THR A 50 5.41 11.70 -1.57
C THR A 50 5.85 12.59 -0.41
N GLY A 51 5.31 13.81 -0.38
CA GLY A 51 5.48 14.76 0.70
C GLY A 51 6.22 16.05 0.30
N PRO A 52 6.57 16.88 1.30
CA PRO A 52 6.33 16.65 2.72
C PRO A 52 4.83 16.61 3.07
N ASN A 53 4.43 15.66 3.92
CA ASN A 53 3.07 15.61 4.46
C ASN A 53 2.85 16.74 5.50
N LYS A 54 1.67 16.80 6.12
CA LYS A 54 1.34 17.84 7.13
C LYS A 54 2.29 17.87 8.33
N ASP A 55 2.96 16.75 8.61
CA ASP A 55 3.93 16.59 9.69
C ASP A 55 5.39 16.84 9.24
N GLY A 56 5.59 17.24 7.98
CA GLY A 56 6.91 17.50 7.39
C GLY A 56 7.67 16.25 6.94
N HIS A 57 7.01 15.09 6.89
CA HIS A 57 7.64 13.83 6.51
C HIS A 57 7.52 13.56 5.00
N THR A 58 8.65 13.18 4.39
CA THR A 58 8.72 12.62 3.03
C THR A 58 8.93 11.11 3.10
N ASN A 59 8.17 10.36 2.32
CA ASN A 59 8.24 8.89 2.21
C ASN A 59 8.39 8.48 0.74
N ASN A 60 9.09 7.38 0.47
CA ASN A 60 8.97 6.74 -0.83
C ASN A 60 7.61 6.03 -0.96
N TYR A 61 7.20 5.69 -2.18
CA TYR A 61 6.04 4.84 -2.39
C TYR A 61 6.26 3.83 -3.53
N ALA A 62 5.60 2.68 -3.40
CA ALA A 62 5.47 1.69 -4.45
C ALA A 62 4.01 1.64 -4.89
N LYS A 63 3.74 1.91 -6.17
CA LYS A 63 2.40 1.81 -6.76
C LYS A 63 2.30 0.51 -7.56
N VAL A 64 1.47 -0.41 -7.06
CA VAL A 64 1.21 -1.72 -7.66
C VAL A 64 -0.12 -1.65 -8.40
N VAL A 65 -0.07 -1.91 -9.71
CA VAL A 65 -1.22 -1.93 -10.62
C VAL A 65 -1.09 -3.21 -11.47
N TYR A 66 -2.16 -4.00 -11.58
CA TYR A 66 -2.26 -5.10 -12.53
C TYR A 66 -2.67 -4.56 -13.91
N ASP A 67 -3.81 -5.00 -14.45
CA ASP A 67 -4.32 -4.56 -15.74
C ASP A 67 -5.37 -3.45 -15.54
N PRO A 68 -5.00 -2.17 -15.74
CA PRO A 68 -5.95 -1.07 -15.60
C PRO A 68 -7.03 -1.05 -16.70
N THR A 69 -6.82 -1.78 -17.80
CA THR A 69 -7.78 -1.86 -18.91
C THR A 69 -8.83 -2.95 -18.72
N SER A 70 -8.63 -3.83 -17.73
CA SER A 70 -9.59 -4.86 -17.36
C SER A 70 -10.84 -4.27 -16.68
N VAL A 71 -11.91 -5.08 -16.61
CA VAL A 71 -13.13 -4.72 -15.88
C VAL A 71 -12.83 -4.42 -14.41
N ASP A 72 -11.97 -5.24 -13.79
CA ASP A 72 -11.56 -5.07 -12.40
C ASP A 72 -10.71 -3.81 -12.22
N GLY A 73 -9.82 -3.51 -13.18
CA GLY A 73 -9.01 -2.30 -13.19
C GLY A 73 -9.86 -1.02 -13.27
N ALA A 74 -10.82 -0.99 -14.20
CA ALA A 74 -11.76 0.13 -14.34
C ALA A 74 -12.65 0.28 -13.09
N THR A 75 -13.10 -0.84 -12.51
CA THR A 75 -13.86 -0.85 -11.25
C THR A 75 -13.02 -0.28 -10.11
N ARG A 76 -11.77 -0.72 -9.97
CA ARG A 76 -10.85 -0.22 -8.96
C ARG A 76 -10.56 1.28 -9.12
N GLU A 77 -10.35 1.75 -10.35
CA GLU A 77 -10.14 3.17 -10.61
C GLU A 77 -11.32 4.01 -10.14
N ARG A 78 -12.56 3.58 -10.42
CA ARG A 78 -13.77 4.26 -9.93
C ARG A 78 -13.86 4.25 -8.41
N LEU A 79 -13.62 3.10 -7.79
CA LEU A 79 -13.78 2.90 -6.34
C LEU A 79 -12.66 3.54 -5.49
N THR A 80 -11.53 3.94 -6.09
CA THR A 80 -10.41 4.58 -5.37
C THR A 80 -10.39 6.10 -5.44
N ARG A 81 -11.45 6.71 -5.98
CA ARG A 81 -11.66 8.17 -5.98
C ARG A 81 -12.00 8.67 -4.57
N GLU A 82 -11.91 9.98 -4.36
CA GLU A 82 -12.19 10.61 -3.06
C GLU A 82 -13.63 10.37 -2.57
N ASP A 83 -14.60 10.39 -3.50
CA ASP A 83 -16.01 10.09 -3.25
C ASP A 83 -16.52 9.05 -4.26
N PRO A 84 -16.29 7.75 -4.00
CA PRO A 84 -16.65 6.70 -4.94
C PRO A 84 -18.13 6.33 -4.81
N GLU A 85 -18.90 6.49 -5.89
CA GLU A 85 -20.27 5.99 -5.95
C GLU A 85 -20.28 4.46 -6.12
N LEU A 86 -20.89 3.79 -5.15
CA LEU A 86 -21.19 2.35 -5.21
C LEU A 86 -22.48 2.12 -6.00
N LEU A 87 -22.40 1.21 -6.99
CA LEU A 87 -23.56 0.70 -7.70
C LEU A 87 -24.41 -0.18 -6.77
N GLU A 88 -25.69 -0.35 -7.10
CA GLU A 88 -26.64 -1.10 -6.27
C GLU A 88 -26.21 -2.57 -6.07
N ASP A 89 -25.67 -3.21 -7.12
CA ASP A 89 -25.17 -4.58 -7.04
C ASP A 89 -23.89 -4.70 -6.18
N GLU A 90 -23.05 -3.66 -6.17
CA GLU A 90 -21.87 -3.59 -5.29
C GLU A 90 -22.28 -3.43 -3.83
N ARG A 91 -23.28 -2.59 -3.54
CA ARG A 91 -23.86 -2.47 -2.19
C ARG A 91 -24.44 -3.79 -1.72
N LEU A 92 -25.18 -4.50 -2.57
CA LEU A 92 -25.74 -5.80 -2.24
C LEU A 92 -24.66 -6.85 -1.92
N LYS A 93 -23.56 -6.87 -2.69
CA LYS A 93 -22.41 -7.74 -2.41
C LYS A 93 -21.78 -7.46 -1.04
N LEU A 94 -21.67 -6.18 -0.66
CA LEU A 94 -21.16 -5.80 0.67
C LEU A 94 -22.10 -6.26 1.79
N VAL A 95 -23.42 -6.09 1.63
CA VAL A 95 -24.41 -6.56 2.61
C VAL A 95 -24.32 -8.08 2.78
N GLN A 96 -24.29 -8.84 1.68
CA GLN A 96 -24.13 -10.29 1.71
C GLN A 96 -22.84 -10.71 2.44
N PHE A 97 -21.72 -10.04 2.17
CA PHE A 97 -20.47 -10.32 2.88
C PHE A 97 -20.61 -10.09 4.40
N LEU A 98 -21.21 -8.98 4.82
CA LEU A 98 -21.39 -8.66 6.24
C LEU A 98 -22.30 -9.66 6.96
N GLU A 99 -23.37 -10.12 6.31
CA GLU A 99 -24.26 -11.17 6.84
C GLU A 99 -23.48 -12.46 7.11
N THR A 100 -22.61 -12.89 6.19
CA THR A 100 -21.78 -14.09 6.39
C THR A 100 -20.75 -13.96 7.51
N CYS A 101 -20.29 -12.75 7.83
CA CYS A 101 -19.39 -12.53 8.96
C CYS A 101 -20.11 -12.63 10.32
N SER A 102 -21.42 -12.36 10.36
CA SER A 102 -22.21 -12.33 11.59
C SER A 102 -22.65 -13.70 12.11
N GLU A 103 -22.50 -14.77 11.30
CA GLU A 103 -22.80 -16.15 11.72
C GLU A 103 -21.61 -16.84 12.39
N ALA A 104 -20.44 -16.19 12.49
CA ALA A 104 -19.25 -16.72 13.15
C ALA A 104 -19.23 -16.45 14.66
N GLU A 105 -20.35 -16.63 15.37
CA GLU A 105 -20.41 -16.77 16.84
C GLU A 105 -21.72 -17.49 17.25
N VAL A 106 -21.68 -18.83 17.33
CA VAL A 106 -22.21 -19.68 18.43
C VAL A 106 -21.45 -20.99 18.49
#